data_AF-A0A4Y6KLW7-F1
#
_entry.id   AF-A0A4Y6KLW7-F1
#
_cell.length_a   1.000
_cell.length_b   1.000
_cell.length_c   1.000
_cell.angle_alpha   90.00
_cell.angle_beta   90.00
_cell.angle_gamma   90.00
#
_symmetry.space_group_name_H-M   'P 1'
#
loop_
_entity.id
_entity.type
_entity.pdbx_description
1 polymer ?
#
loop_
_entity_poly.entity_id
_entity_poly.type
_entity_poly.pdbx_seq_one_letter_code
_entity_poly.pdbx_strand_id
1 'polypeptide(L)' 'MTTRHLKANSRGSWANVLSFDEANGHEVRQACEILMWASGATVSFKITDDAGVTLASLDARQRPAVWQIR' A
#
# COMPACT_ATOMS: atom_id res chain seq x y z
N MET A 1 4.21 -16.68 -11.05
CA MET A 1 3.37 -15.77 -10.25
C MET A 1 4.30 -14.96 -9.38
N THR A 2 4.28 -13.64 -9.48
CA THR A 2 5.15 -12.78 -8.67
C THR A 2 4.40 -12.38 -7.41
N THR A 3 4.93 -12.78 -6.26
CA THR A 3 4.32 -12.44 -4.97
C THR A 3 4.52 -10.97 -4.70
N ARG A 4 3.46 -10.30 -4.24
CA ARG A 4 3.48 -8.91 -3.81
C ARG A 4 3.30 -8.84 -2.31
N HIS A 5 3.84 -7.78 -1.70
CA HIS A 5 3.80 -7.56 -0.26
C HIS A 5 3.19 -6.21 0.03
N LEU A 6 2.07 -6.20 0.74
CA LEU A 6 1.47 -4.98 1.25
C LEU A 6 2.21 -4.56 2.53
N LYS A 7 2.60 -3.29 2.61
CA LYS A 7 3.14 -2.69 3.83
C LYS A 7 2.37 -1.44 4.22
N ALA A 8 2.24 -1.21 5.51
CA ALA A 8 1.58 -0.04 6.08
C ALA A 8 2.55 0.76 6.96
N ASN A 9 2.36 2.09 7.01
CA ASN A 9 3.11 2.99 7.87
C ASN A 9 2.15 3.98 8.54
N SER A 10 2.00 3.84 9.85
CA SER A 10 1.17 4.73 10.70
C SER A 10 2.00 5.56 11.69
N ARG A 11 3.27 5.19 11.94
CA ARG A 11 4.11 5.76 13.00
C ARG A 11 5.61 5.85 12.65
N GLY A 12 5.93 6.04 11.37
CA GLY A 12 7.31 6.26 10.90
C GLY A 12 8.09 5.01 10.51
N SER A 13 7.51 3.81 10.63
CA SER A 13 8.09 2.55 10.16
C SER A 13 7.11 1.78 9.28
N TRP A 14 7.64 0.96 8.37
CA TRP A 14 6.85 0.13 7.45
C TRP A 14 6.72 -1.29 8.01
N ALA A 15 5.50 -1.72 8.30
CA ALA A 15 5.20 -3.09 8.71
C ALA A 15 4.63 -3.89 7.52
N ASN A 16 5.02 -5.16 7.38
CA ASN A 16 4.38 -6.09 6.45
C ASN A 16 2.97 -6.39 6.97
N VAL A 17 1.97 -6.33 6.08
CA VAL A 17 0.56 -6.62 6.41
C VAL A 17 0.20 -8.01 5.91
N LEU A 18 0.40 -8.26 4.61
CA LEU A 18 0.12 -9.53 3.95
C LEU A 18 0.92 -9.66 2.66
N SER A 19 1.06 -10.90 2.18
CA SER A 19 1.53 -11.23 0.84
C SER A 19 0.36 -11.66 -0.03
N PHE A 20 0.38 -11.33 -1.32
CA PHE A 20 -0.72 -11.60 -2.24
C PHE A 20 -0.25 -11.75 -3.68
N ASP A 21 -1.01 -12.48 -4.49
CA ASP A 21 -0.79 -12.56 -5.94
C ASP A 21 -1.12 -11.25 -6.64
N GLU A 22 -0.38 -10.95 -7.70
CA GLU A 22 -0.61 -9.78 -8.55
C GLU A 22 -2.08 -9.58 -8.97
N ALA A 23 -2.80 -10.67 -9.24
CA ALA A 23 -4.20 -10.65 -9.64
C ALA A 23 -5.12 -9.95 -8.61
N ASN A 24 -4.78 -10.00 -7.32
CA ASN A 24 -5.55 -9.37 -6.24
C ASN A 24 -5.17 -7.90 -5.99
N GLY A 25 -4.32 -7.33 -6.85
CA GLY A 25 -3.77 -5.99 -6.63
C GLY A 25 -4.81 -4.89 -6.67
N HIS A 26 -5.90 -5.06 -7.40
CA HIS A 26 -6.98 -4.07 -7.45
C HIS A 26 -7.73 -4.01 -6.12
N GLU A 27 -8.14 -5.18 -5.61
CA GLU A 27 -8.87 -5.36 -4.36
C GLU A 27 -8.04 -4.85 -3.17
N VAL A 28 -6.75 -5.18 -3.14
CA VAL A 28 -5.82 -4.72 -2.10
C VAL A 28 -5.72 -3.19 -2.10
N ARG A 29 -5.59 -2.55 -3.27
CA ARG A 29 -5.50 -1.09 -3.37
C ARG A 29 -6.78 -0.41 -2.92
N GLN A 30 -7.94 -0.92 -3.34
CA GLN A 30 -9.24 -0.39 -2.93
C GLN A 30 -9.45 -0.49 -1.42
N ALA A 31 -9.09 -1.62 -0.80
CA ALA A 31 -9.15 -1.79 0.65
C ALA A 31 -8.25 -0.78 1.39
N CYS A 32 -7.04 -0.54 0.88
CA CYS A 32 -6.10 0.42 1.47
C CYS A 32 -6.60 1.87 1.39
N GLU A 33 -7.27 2.26 0.30
CA GLU A 33 -7.89 3.58 0.20
C GLU A 33 -8.95 3.78 1.28
N ILE A 34 -9.82 2.79 1.48
CA ILE A 34 -10.84 2.81 2.54
C ILE A 34 -10.18 2.91 3.92
N LEU A 35 -9.16 2.10 4.20
CA LEU A 35 -8.45 2.11 5.48
C LEU A 35 -7.71 3.43 5.73
N MET A 36 -7.08 4.01 4.70
CA MET A 36 -6.42 5.31 4.80
C MET A 36 -7.43 6.38 5.21
N TRP A 37 -8.58 6.46 4.55
CA TRP A 37 -9.60 7.46 4.89
C TRP A 37 -10.24 7.20 6.26
N ALA A 38 -10.55 5.94 6.59
CA ALA A 38 -11.06 5.55 7.90
C ALA A 38 -10.09 5.92 9.04
N SER A 39 -8.78 5.91 8.78
CA SER A 39 -7.76 6.34 9.73
C SER A 39 -7.61 7.86 9.88
N GLY A 40 -8.41 8.66 9.17
CA GLY A 40 -8.23 10.12 9.11
C GLY A 40 -7.00 10.54 8.31
N ALA A 41 -6.62 9.74 7.29
CA ALA A 41 -5.41 9.94 6.49
C ALA A 41 -4.12 9.96 7.32
N THR A 42 -4.01 9.03 8.29
CA THR A 42 -2.82 8.88 9.14
C THR A 42 -1.96 7.66 8.80
N VAL A 43 -2.44 6.80 7.90
CA VAL A 43 -1.74 5.58 7.47
C VAL A 43 -1.44 5.63 5.98
N SER A 44 -0.18 5.42 5.62
CA SER A 44 0.27 5.25 4.23
C SER A 44 0.51 3.78 3.91
N PHE A 45 0.34 3.41 2.65
CA PHE A 45 0.51 2.04 2.17
C PHE A 45 1.52 1.97 1.03
N LYS A 46 2.18 0.83 0.87
CA LYS A 46 2.95 0.52 -0.33
C LYS A 46 2.89 -0.96 -0.64
N ILE A 47 3.09 -1.28 -1.92
CA ILE A 47 3.18 -2.63 -2.44
C ILE A 47 4.61 -2.82 -2.93
N THR A 48 5.26 -3.90 -2.48
CA THR A 48 6.59 -4.29 -2.95
C THR A 48 6.59 -5.66 -3.58
N ASP A 49 7.59 -5.96 -4.40
CA ASP A 49 7.89 -7.35 -4.83
C ASP A 49 8.77 -8.08 -3.80
N ASP A 50 9.18 -9.30 -4.13
CA ASP A 50 10.07 -10.15 -3.31
C ASP A 50 11.48 -9.57 -3.14
N ALA A 51 11.94 -8.72 -4.07
CA ALA A 51 13.20 -8.00 -3.95
C ALA A 51 13.08 -6.70 -3.11
N GLY A 52 11.88 -6.39 -2.63
CA GLY A 52 11.60 -5.18 -1.86
C GLY A 52 11.45 -3.92 -2.71
N VAL A 53 11.41 -4.05 -4.04
CA VAL A 53 11.18 -2.93 -4.97
C VAL A 53 9.75 -2.45 -4.81
N THR A 54 9.56 -1.14 -4.65
CA THR A 54 8.23 -0.55 -4.53
C THR A 54 7.56 -0.43 -5.89
N LEU A 55 6.48 -1.17 -6.08
CA LEU A 55 5.67 -1.19 -7.30
C LEU A 55 4.55 -0.14 -7.26
N ALA A 56 4.00 0.10 -6.08
CA ALA A 56 2.99 1.14 -5.89
C ALA A 56 3.02 1.71 -4.47
N SER A 57 2.61 2.97 -4.32
CA SER A 57 2.49 3.61 -3.01
C SER A 57 1.29 4.55 -2.92
N LEU A 58 0.65 4.57 -1.76
CA LEU A 58 -0.40 5.50 -1.37
C LEU A 58 0.10 6.28 -0.15
N ASP A 59 0.42 7.55 -0.32
CA ASP A 59 0.90 8.41 0.76
C ASP A 59 -0.22 9.34 1.25
N ALA A 60 -0.65 9.14 2.49
CA ALA A 60 -1.71 9.93 3.11
C ALA A 60 -1.34 11.42 3.28
N ARG A 61 -0.06 11.77 3.18
CA ARG A 61 0.44 13.15 3.27
C ARG A 61 0.32 13.90 1.93
N GLN A 62 0.13 13.20 0.82
CA GLN A 62 -0.02 13.81 -0.50
C GLN A 62 -1.46 14.30 -0.72
N ARG A 63 -1.61 15.37 -1.49
CA ARG A 63 -2.91 15.98 -1.84
C ARG A 63 -2.96 16.16 -3.37
N PRO A 64 -3.82 15.41 -4.10
CA PRO A 64 -4.70 14.35 -3.62
C PRO A 64 -3.91 13.09 -3.23
N ALA A 65 -4.44 12.32 -2.27
CA ALA A 65 -3.88 11.02 -1.91
C ALA A 65 -4.34 9.98 -2.95
N VAL A 66 -3.47 9.71 -3.93
CA VAL A 66 -3.72 8.77 -5.02
C VAL A 66 -2.58 7.75 -5.11
N TRP A 67 -2.89 6.56 -5.60
CA TRP A 67 -1.86 5.55 -5.86
C TRP A 67 -0.88 6.04 -6.93
N GLN A 68 0.41 6.03 -6.56
CA GLN A 68 1.52 6.18 -7.48
C GLN A 68 1.98 4.80 -7.91
N ILE A 69 1.90 4.49 -9.20
CA ILE A 69 2.34 3.20 -9.77
C ILE A 69 3.70 3.39 -10.46
N ARG A 70 4.59 2.42 -10.31
CA ARG A 70 5.94 2.40 -10.88
C ARG A 70 6.15 1.21 -11.80
#